data_AF-A0A7M1BD33-F1
#
_entry.id   AF-A0A7M1BD33-F1
#
_cell.length_a   1.000
_cell.length_b   1.000
_cell.length_c   1.000
_cell.angle_alpha   90.00
_cell.angle_beta   90.00
_cell.angle_gamma   90.00
#
_symmetry.space_group_name_H-M   'P 1'
#
loop_
_entity.id
_entity.type
_entity.pdbx_description
1 polymer ?
#
loop_
_entity_poly.entity_id
_entity_poly.type
_entity_poly.pdbx_seq_one_letter_code
_entity_poly.pdbx_strand_id
1 'polypeptide(L)'
;MNNRQRLFVRYIIAVLIDLTVLNFFTEYFPEYLHLETFSLSLLAAILLQTLLQLTLKVEHKVAQRFFAGKSGIKVNILRGISAWSIIFISKLVMLEALSIIFGDAVHFGGPIHGVIAFIATIAAMIIAEQILLKIYNALGNK
;
A
#
# COMPACT_ATOMS: atom_id res chain seq x y z
N MET A 1 -18.64 17.07 -10.14
CA MET A 1 -17.90 16.82 -8.87
C MET A 1 -16.59 17.58 -8.91
N ASN A 2 -16.27 18.37 -7.87
CA ASN A 2 -14.99 19.10 -7.78
C ASN A 2 -13.82 18.09 -7.64
N ASN A 3 -12.67 18.35 -8.27
CA ASN A 3 -11.50 17.46 -8.22
C ASN A 3 -11.04 17.17 -6.77
N ARG A 4 -11.21 18.13 -5.86
CA ARG A 4 -10.89 17.94 -4.44
C ARG A 4 -11.87 16.98 -3.74
N GLN A 5 -13.16 17.04 -4.07
CA GLN A 5 -14.18 16.13 -3.52
C GLN A 5 -13.97 14.70 -4.01
N ARG A 6 -13.64 14.52 -5.29
CA ARG A 6 -13.32 13.20 -5.85
C ARG A 6 -12.12 12.56 -5.16
N LEU A 7 -11.09 13.37 -4.88
CA LEU A 7 -9.88 12.92 -4.21
C LEU A 7 -10.18 12.51 -2.75
N PHE A 8 -10.94 13.32 -2.02
CA PHE A 8 -11.37 13.02 -0.66
C PHE A 8 -12.14 11.69 -0.57
N VAL A 9 -13.14 11.51 -1.45
CA VAL A 9 -13.94 10.28 -1.50
C VAL A 9 -13.07 9.06 -1.82
N ARG A 10 -12.14 9.17 -2.78
CA ARG A 10 -11.19 8.09 -3.09
C ARG A 10 -10.33 7.71 -1.90
N TYR A 11 -9.81 8.70 -1.17
CA TYR A 11 -8.98 8.43 0.01
C TYR A 11 -9.77 7.73 1.12
N ILE A 12 -10.98 8.22 1.44
CA ILE A 12 -11.82 7.58 2.44
C ILE A 12 -12.16 6.15 2.05
N ILE A 13 -12.59 5.94 0.80
CA ILE A 13 -12.92 4.60 0.31
C ILE A 13 -11.71 3.68 0.42
N ALA A 14 -10.52 4.12 0.02
CA ALA A 14 -9.32 3.31 0.10
C ALA A 14 -8.96 2.94 1.56
N VAL A 15 -9.00 3.90 2.49
CA VAL A 15 -8.78 3.61 3.92
C VAL A 15 -9.81 2.61 4.47
N LEU A 16 -11.09 2.73 4.08
CA LEU A 16 -12.13 1.79 4.50
C LEU A 16 -11.94 0.39 3.91
N ILE A 17 -11.45 0.30 2.67
CA ILE A 17 -11.08 -0.97 2.04
C ILE A 17 -9.92 -1.60 2.79
N ASP A 18 -8.86 -0.84 3.05
CA ASP A 18 -7.67 -1.32 3.75
C ASP A 18 -8.02 -1.77 5.17
N LEU A 19 -8.85 -1.01 5.87
CA LEU A 19 -9.41 -1.40 7.16
C LEU A 19 -10.17 -2.73 7.07
N THR A 20 -11.03 -2.90 6.07
CA THR A 20 -11.80 -4.14 5.87
C THR A 20 -10.88 -5.33 5.60
N VAL A 21 -9.88 -5.15 4.74
CA VAL A 21 -8.90 -6.20 4.41
C VAL A 21 -8.06 -6.55 5.64
N LEU A 22 -7.57 -5.57 6.41
CA LEU A 22 -6.82 -5.84 7.65
C LEU A 22 -7.64 -6.67 8.63
N ASN A 23 -8.88 -6.26 8.91
CA ASN A 23 -9.74 -7.00 9.83
C ASN A 23 -10.08 -8.41 9.28
N PHE A 24 -10.24 -8.57 7.97
CA PHE A 24 -10.43 -9.89 7.35
C PHE A 24 -9.21 -10.80 7.57
N PHE A 25 -8.00 -10.29 7.37
CA PHE A 25 -6.79 -11.08 7.61
C PHE A 25 -6.59 -11.39 9.09
N THR A 26 -6.91 -10.46 10.00
CA THR A 26 -6.85 -10.75 11.44
C THR A 26 -7.85 -11.79 11.89
N GLU A 27 -9.05 -11.80 11.32
CA GLU A 27 -10.09 -12.77 11.67
C GLU A 27 -9.78 -14.18 11.12
N TYR A 28 -9.41 -14.28 9.84
CA TYR A 28 -9.27 -15.58 9.16
C TYR A 28 -7.83 -16.12 9.14
N PHE A 29 -6.83 -15.26 9.36
CA PHE A 29 -5.41 -15.58 9.28
C PHE A 29 -4.64 -15.02 10.50
N PRO A 30 -5.07 -15.30 11.74
CA PRO A 30 -4.50 -14.69 12.95
C PRO A 30 -3.03 -15.05 13.18
N GLU A 31 -2.56 -16.19 12.65
CA GLU A 31 -1.15 -16.62 12.68
C GLU A 31 -0.22 -15.68 11.89
N TYR A 32 -0.78 -14.94 10.93
CA TYR A 32 -0.04 -14.13 9.96
C TYR A 32 -0.19 -12.63 10.18
N LEU A 33 -1.34 -12.17 10.66
CA LEU A 33 -1.58 -10.77 10.99
C LEU A 33 -2.44 -10.67 12.23
N HIS A 34 -1.86 -10.18 13.32
CA HIS A 34 -2.58 -9.93 14.56
C HIS A 34 -2.72 -8.44 14.84
N LEU A 35 -3.95 -8.00 15.09
CA LEU A 35 -4.34 -6.64 15.44
C LEU A 35 -5.23 -6.72 16.69
N GLU A 36 -4.76 -6.20 17.82
CA GLU A 36 -5.47 -6.39 19.11
C GLU A 36 -6.82 -5.69 19.17
N THR A 37 -6.96 -4.55 18.47
CA THR A 37 -8.16 -3.73 18.53
C THR A 37 -8.51 -3.12 17.19
N PHE A 38 -9.79 -2.77 17.02
CA PHE A 38 -10.26 -2.03 15.85
C PHE A 38 -9.56 -0.68 15.67
N SER A 39 -9.25 0.02 16.76
CA SER A 39 -8.54 1.30 16.68
C SER A 39 -7.14 1.15 16.08
N LEU A 40 -6.43 0.06 16.42
CA LEU A 40 -5.13 -0.25 15.82
C LEU A 40 -5.27 -0.59 14.33
N SER A 41 -6.30 -1.35 13.94
CA SER A 41 -6.52 -1.67 12.52
C SER A 41 -6.86 -0.43 11.69
N LEU A 42 -7.58 0.54 12.26
CA LEU A 42 -7.83 1.84 11.63
C LEU A 42 -6.57 2.68 11.48
N LEU A 43 -5.76 2.78 12.53
CA LEU A 43 -4.50 3.53 12.48
C LEU A 43 -3.51 2.88 11.50
N ALA A 44 -3.43 1.54 11.48
CA ALA A 44 -2.62 0.79 10.53
C ALA A 44 -3.11 0.98 9.09
N ALA A 45 -4.42 0.95 8.83
CA ALA A 45 -4.99 1.23 7.51
C ALA A 45 -4.61 2.64 7.02
N ILE A 46 -4.76 3.66 7.88
CA ILE A 46 -4.39 5.03 7.54
C ILE A 46 -2.88 5.15 7.28
N LEU A 47 -2.05 4.52 8.12
CA LEU A 47 -0.60 4.53 7.96
C LEU A 47 -0.19 3.88 6.64
N LEU A 48 -0.66 2.66 6.38
CA LEU A 48 -0.38 1.91 5.16
C LEU A 48 -0.80 2.69 3.93
N GLN A 49 -2.02 3.23 3.93
CA GLN A 49 -2.50 4.01 2.81
C GLN A 49 -1.67 5.29 2.59
N THR A 50 -1.23 5.92 3.67
CA THR A 50 -0.33 7.09 3.58
C THR A 50 1.02 6.70 2.99
N LEU A 51 1.61 5.59 3.43
CA LEU A 51 2.91 5.10 2.96
C LEU A 51 2.88 4.63 1.50
N LEU A 52 1.79 4.00 1.06
CA LEU A 52 1.59 3.65 -0.35
C LEU A 52 1.62 4.90 -1.23
N GLN A 53 0.91 5.95 -0.82
CA GLN A 53 0.84 7.21 -1.57
C GLN A 53 2.18 7.95 -1.58
N LEU A 54 2.92 7.91 -0.47
CA LEU A 54 4.28 8.45 -0.41
C LEU A 54 5.22 7.68 -1.34
N THR A 55 5.14 6.35 -1.35
CA THR A 55 5.93 5.49 -2.23
C THR A 55 5.72 5.83 -3.69
N LEU A 56 4.46 5.96 -4.14
CA LEU A 56 4.14 6.32 -5.52
C LEU A 56 4.67 7.71 -5.90
N LYS A 57 4.60 8.68 -4.97
CA LYS A 57 5.17 10.02 -5.18
C LYS A 57 6.69 9.99 -5.31
N VAL A 58 7.36 9.22 -4.45
CA VAL A 58 8.82 9.02 -4.52
C VAL A 58 9.20 8.37 -5.84
N GLU A 59 8.50 7.31 -6.23
CA GLU A 59 8.71 6.61 -7.50
C GLU A 59 8.60 7.57 -8.69
N HIS A 60 7.50 8.33 -8.78
CA HIS A 60 7.32 9.31 -9.84
C HIS A 60 8.38 10.41 -9.85
N LYS A 61 8.78 10.91 -8.68
CA LYS A 61 9.81 11.95 -8.55
C LYS A 61 11.18 11.42 -9.00
N VAL A 62 11.53 10.19 -8.63
CA VAL A 62 12.78 9.54 -9.08
C VAL A 62 12.73 9.30 -10.58
N ALA A 63 11.61 8.78 -11.11
CA ALA A 63 11.42 8.56 -12.53
C ALA A 63 11.60 9.85 -13.34
N GLN A 64 10.99 10.95 -12.90
CA GLN A 64 11.11 12.25 -13.58
C GLN A 64 12.50 12.86 -13.42
N ARG A 65 13.07 12.87 -12.22
CA ARG A 65 14.32 13.59 -11.95
C ARG A 65 15.54 12.95 -12.59
N PHE A 66 15.62 11.62 -12.59
CA PHE A 66 16.81 10.90 -13.02
C PHE A 66 16.72 10.38 -14.46
N PHE A 67 15.50 10.18 -14.97
CA PHE A 67 15.26 9.50 -16.24
C PHE A 67 14.44 10.29 -17.26
N ALA A 68 14.01 11.53 -16.96
CA ALA A 68 13.40 12.39 -17.97
C ALA A 68 14.39 12.69 -19.11
N GLY A 69 13.96 12.44 -20.35
CA GLY A 69 14.69 12.81 -21.57
C GLY A 69 15.92 11.96 -21.90
N LYS A 70 16.24 10.93 -21.11
CA LYS A 70 17.38 10.04 -21.36
C LYS A 70 16.89 8.76 -22.03
N SER A 71 17.31 8.52 -23.28
CA SER A 71 17.00 7.29 -24.02
C SER A 71 18.25 6.44 -24.23
N GLY A 72 18.20 5.15 -23.84
CA GLY A 72 19.27 4.18 -24.07
C GLY A 72 19.08 2.89 -23.26
N ILE A 73 19.68 1.79 -23.71
CA ILE A 73 19.56 0.46 -23.08
C ILE A 73 19.99 0.49 -21.60
N LYS A 74 21.11 1.17 -21.29
CA LYS A 74 21.60 1.35 -19.92
C LYS A 74 20.61 2.13 -19.03
N VAL A 75 19.90 3.10 -19.61
CA VAL A 75 18.91 3.92 -18.89
C VAL A 75 17.67 3.10 -18.58
N ASN A 76 17.20 2.26 -19.51
CA ASN A 76 16.06 1.36 -19.27
C ASN A 76 16.35 0.32 -18.19
N ILE A 77 17.56 -0.27 -18.18
CA ILE A 77 17.98 -1.20 -17.12
C ILE A 77 18.01 -0.47 -15.77
N LEU A 78 18.62 0.72 -15.71
CA LEU A 78 18.72 1.49 -14.47
C LEU A 78 17.35 1.97 -13.97
N ARG A 79 16.42 2.30 -14.87
CA ARG A 79 15.01 2.58 -14.54
C ARG A 79 14.36 1.37 -13.90
N GLY A 80 14.48 0.19 -14.53
CA GLY A 80 13.93 -1.06 -14.02
C GLY A 80 14.45 -1.39 -12.62
N ILE A 81 15.76 -1.30 -12.41
CA ILE A 81 16.39 -1.51 -11.10
C ILE A 81 15.89 -0.49 -10.08
N SER A 82 15.84 0.80 -10.44
CA SER A 82 15.38 1.85 -9.51
C SER A 82 13.92 1.67 -9.10
N ALA A 83 13.03 1.35 -10.04
CA ALA A 83 11.62 1.11 -9.76
C ALA A 83 11.46 -0.15 -8.90
N TRP A 84 12.16 -1.24 -9.24
CA TRP A 84 12.17 -2.46 -8.45
C TRP A 84 12.67 -2.22 -7.03
N SER A 85 13.79 -1.51 -6.85
CA SER A 85 14.33 -1.17 -5.53
C SER A 85 13.38 -0.31 -4.72
N ILE A 86 12.70 0.66 -5.32
CA ILE A 86 11.71 1.49 -4.61
C ILE A 86 10.54 0.62 -4.13
N ILE A 87 10.03 -0.28 -4.97
CA ILE A 87 8.94 -1.20 -4.62
C ILE A 87 9.38 -2.20 -3.55
N PHE A 88 10.62 -2.66 -3.60
CA PHE A 88 11.17 -3.59 -2.61
C PHE A 88 11.41 -2.91 -1.26
N ILE A 89 12.07 -1.75 -1.26
CA ILE A 89 12.40 -0.99 -0.06
C ILE A 89 11.13 -0.44 0.59
N SER A 90 10.14 0.01 -0.19
CA SER A 90 8.89 0.54 0.38
C SER A 90 8.18 -0.48 1.25
N LYS A 91 8.23 -1.78 0.89
CA LYS A 91 7.65 -2.85 1.70
C LYS A 91 8.34 -3.01 3.05
N LEU A 92 9.67 -2.94 3.07
CA LEU A 92 10.44 -2.99 4.32
C LEU A 92 10.19 -1.75 5.17
N VAL A 93 10.15 -0.57 4.56
CA VAL A 93 9.83 0.68 5.25
C VAL A 93 8.43 0.63 5.86
N MET A 94 7.46 0.04 5.18
CA MET A 94 6.10 -0.10 5.71
C MET A 94 6.04 -1.04 6.92
N LEU A 95 6.70 -2.20 6.85
CA LEU A 95 6.81 -3.12 7.99
C LEU A 95 7.51 -2.47 9.19
N GLU A 96 8.64 -1.81 8.95
CA GLU A 96 9.41 -1.12 9.98
C GLU A 96 8.58 0.02 10.60
N ALA A 97 7.88 0.81 9.79
CA ALA A 97 7.03 1.88 10.28
C ALA A 97 5.89 1.36 11.17
N LEU A 98 5.30 0.21 10.83
CA LEU A 98 4.29 -0.44 11.66
C LEU A 98 4.88 -0.91 12.98
N SER A 99 6.05 -1.57 12.95
CA SER A 99 6.74 -2.02 14.16
C SER A 99 7.17 -0.86 15.06
N ILE A 100 7.65 0.26 14.50
CA ILE A 100 8.04 1.44 15.29
C ILE A 100 6.83 2.13 15.92
N ILE A 101 5.74 2.31 15.17
CA ILE A 101 4.58 3.09 15.61
C ILE A 101 3.69 2.29 16.57
N PHE A 102 3.52 1.00 16.31
CA PHE A 102 2.59 0.15 17.05
C PHE A 102 3.27 -0.90 17.93
N GLY A 103 4.60 -1.04 17.85
CA GLY A 103 5.35 -2.01 18.65
C GLY A 103 4.85 -3.42 18.41
N ASP A 104 4.53 -4.10 19.51
CA ASP A 104 4.02 -5.47 19.51
C ASP A 104 2.51 -5.57 19.20
N ALA A 105 1.80 -4.43 19.14
CA ALA A 105 0.34 -4.40 18.98
C ALA A 105 -0.10 -4.68 17.52
N VAL A 106 0.83 -4.64 16.57
CA VAL A 106 0.62 -5.03 15.17
C VAL A 106 1.74 -6.00 14.77
N HIS A 107 1.43 -7.28 14.71
CA HIS A 107 2.42 -8.30 14.40
C HIS A 107 2.11 -9.01 13.09
N PHE A 108 3.06 -8.98 12.17
CA PHE A 108 3.04 -9.83 10.97
C PHE A 108 3.82 -11.12 11.28
N GLY A 109 3.10 -12.21 11.48
CA GLY A 109 3.66 -13.53 11.73
C GLY A 109 3.94 -14.33 10.45
N GLY A 110 4.63 -15.46 10.61
CA GLY A 110 4.88 -16.41 9.52
C GLY A 110 6.31 -16.39 8.95
N PRO A 111 6.57 -17.16 7.88
CA PRO A 111 7.91 -17.38 7.33
C PRO A 111 8.57 -16.07 6.86
N ILE A 112 9.90 -16.00 6.97
CA ILE A 112 10.69 -14.82 6.59
C ILE A 112 10.24 -13.57 7.38
N HIS A 113 10.08 -13.67 8.70
CA HIS A 113 9.70 -12.55 9.59
C HIS A 113 8.41 -11.83 9.15
N GLY A 114 7.39 -12.58 8.73
CA GLY A 114 6.09 -12.01 8.34
C GLY A 114 6.05 -11.26 7.01
N VAL A 115 7.15 -11.21 6.26
CA VAL A 115 7.22 -10.51 4.96
C VAL A 115 6.22 -11.08 3.95
N ILE A 116 6.03 -12.41 3.93
CA ILE A 116 5.08 -13.05 3.01
C ILE A 116 3.64 -12.65 3.34
N ALA A 117 3.28 -12.71 4.63
CA ALA A 117 1.96 -12.30 5.12
C ALA A 117 1.70 -10.84 4.74
N PHE A 118 2.66 -9.97 5.01
CA PHE A 118 2.59 -8.56 4.67
C PHE A 118 2.38 -8.33 3.17
N ILE A 119 3.17 -9.00 2.32
CA ILE A 119 3.01 -8.90 0.86
C ILE A 119 1.62 -9.36 0.42
N ALA A 120 1.11 -10.46 0.98
CA ALA A 120 -0.22 -10.97 0.68
C ALA A 120 -1.32 -9.97 1.10
N THR A 121 -1.20 -9.37 2.28
CA THR A 121 -2.13 -8.35 2.78
C THR A 121 -2.13 -7.12 1.87
N ILE A 122 -0.96 -6.56 1.55
CA ILE A 122 -0.85 -5.41 0.64
C ILE A 122 -1.37 -5.74 -0.76
N ALA A 123 -1.08 -6.95 -1.27
CA ALA A 123 -1.60 -7.38 -2.56
C ALA A 123 -3.14 -7.45 -2.55
N ALA A 124 -3.73 -7.99 -1.48
CA ALA A 124 -5.18 -8.04 -1.30
C ALA A 124 -5.80 -6.64 -1.21
N MET A 125 -5.16 -5.71 -0.50
CA MET A 125 -5.57 -4.30 -0.43
C MET A 125 -5.62 -3.67 -1.82
N ILE A 126 -4.52 -3.78 -2.59
CA ILE A 126 -4.44 -3.22 -3.94
C ILE A 126 -5.50 -3.86 -4.85
N ILE A 127 -5.68 -5.17 -4.80
CA ILE A 127 -6.69 -5.87 -5.61
C ILE A 127 -8.10 -5.38 -5.25
N ALA A 128 -8.43 -5.28 -3.96
CA ALA A 128 -9.72 -4.81 -3.49
C ALA A 128 -9.98 -3.35 -3.89
N GLU A 129 -8.98 -2.47 -3.72
CA GLU A 129 -9.05 -1.07 -4.15
C GLU A 129 -9.31 -0.98 -5.65
N GLN A 130 -8.56 -1.74 -6.47
CA GLN A 130 -8.69 -1.72 -7.92
C GLN A 130 -10.05 -2.24 -8.39
N ILE A 131 -10.60 -3.27 -7.75
CA ILE A 131 -11.94 -3.77 -8.04
C ILE A 131 -12.99 -2.69 -7.76
N LEU A 132 -12.94 -2.05 -6.59
CA LEU A 132 -13.91 -1.02 -6.22
C LEU A 132 -13.78 0.23 -7.07
N LEU A 133 -12.55 0.67 -7.37
CA LEU A 133 -12.31 1.78 -8.30
C LEU A 133 -12.81 1.46 -9.71
N LYS A 134 -12.65 0.21 -10.18
CA LYS A 134 -13.18 -0.24 -11.47
C LYS A 134 -14.70 -0.17 -11.49
N ILE A 135 -15.37 -0.66 -10.45
CA ILE A 135 -16.83 -0.59 -10.31
C ILE A 135 -17.29 0.88 -10.28
N TYR A 136 -16.67 1.71 -9.44
CA TYR A 136 -16.97 3.12 -9.32
C TYR A 136 -16.85 3.87 -10.66
N ASN A 137 -15.76 3.63 -11.39
CA ASN A 137 -15.56 4.25 -12.70
C ASN A 137 -16.55 3.72 -13.75
N ALA A 138 -16.90 2.42 -13.72
CA ALA A 138 -17.90 1.85 -14.61
C ALA A 138 -19.30 2.46 -14.40
N LEU A 139 -19.65 2.76 -13.15
CA LEU A 139 -20.91 3.41 -12.81
C LEU A 139 -20.95 4.89 -13.22
N GLY A 140 -19.82 5.59 -13.18
CA GLY A 140 -19.72 7.00 -13.57
C GLY A 140 -19.60 7.27 -15.08
N ASN A 141 -19.46 6.22 -15.89
CA ASN A 141 -19.39 6.28 -17.36
C ASN A 141 -20.75 6.04 -18.06
N LYS A 142 -21.85 6.06 -17.28
CA LYS A 142 -23.23 6.20 -17.75
C LYS A 142 -23.74 7.59 -17.38
#